data_AF-A0A2I8DT00-F1
#
_entry.id   AF-A0A2I8DT00-F1
#
_cell.length_a   1.000
_cell.length_b   1.000
_cell.length_c   1.000
_cell.angle_alpha   90.00
_cell.angle_beta   90.00
_cell.angle_gamma   90.00
#
_symmetry.space_group_name_H-M   'P 1'
#
loop_
_entity.id
_entity.type
_entity.pdbx_description
1 polymer ?
#
loop_
_entity_poly.entity_id
_entity_poly.type
_entity_poly.pdbx_seq_one_letter_code
_entity_poly.pdbx_strand_id
1 'polypeptide(L)'
;MEADSLWRVSGRRRAQRGVYSLEFGLVFVVFFLVFYGILTYSLVFAAQHSITLAAQDGARKVLQWQAGTPSLTARANAGRDTALALANWVSTMSSAPVKVAVCGSTGTLSSAGGGACSGMTLAKDQIEVTVSYAYGAHPLIPAFPFLQDALMSASSVLSARATVYLGNTMDGDT
;
A
#
# COMPACT_ATOMS: atom_id res chain seq x y z
N MET A 1 -54.24 47.01 -47.44
CA MET A 1 -54.88 45.68 -47.42
C MET A 1 -54.04 44.81 -48.35
N GLU A 2 -53.19 43.89 -47.92
CA GLU A 2 -53.06 43.16 -46.66
C GLU A 2 -51.57 42.86 -46.49
N ALA A 3 -51.03 43.06 -45.29
CA ALA A 3 -49.71 42.58 -44.91
C ALA A 3 -49.92 41.43 -43.92
N ASP A 4 -49.73 40.19 -44.36
CA ASP A 4 -49.70 39.04 -43.45
C ASP A 4 -48.36 38.32 -43.53
N SER A 5 -47.45 38.86 -42.71
CA SER A 5 -46.19 38.26 -42.30
C SER A 5 -46.46 37.11 -41.33
N LEU A 6 -46.53 35.87 -41.83
CA LEU A 6 -46.54 34.67 -41.00
C LEU A 6 -45.12 34.13 -40.81
N TRP A 7 -44.32 34.84 -40.01
CA TRP A 7 -43.09 34.28 -39.44
C TRP A 7 -43.46 33.22 -38.40
N ARG A 8 -43.39 31.94 -38.79
CA ARG A 8 -43.46 30.83 -37.84
C ARG A 8 -42.24 30.86 -36.94
N VAL A 9 -42.45 31.20 -35.67
CA VAL A 9 -41.46 31.03 -34.60
C VAL A 9 -41.19 29.54 -34.42
N SER A 10 -40.16 29.04 -35.11
CA SER A 10 -39.62 27.70 -34.95
C SER A 10 -38.59 27.72 -33.80
N GLY A 11 -39.06 27.66 -32.56
CA GLY A 11 -38.19 27.99 -31.42
C GLY A 11 -38.48 27.30 -30.10
N ARG A 12 -38.89 26.01 -30.06
CA ARG A 12 -39.02 25.28 -28.78
C ARG A 12 -38.59 23.81 -28.74
N ARG A 13 -37.95 23.27 -29.79
CA ARG A 13 -37.47 21.86 -29.78
C ARG A 13 -35.98 21.67 -29.48
N ARG A 14 -35.23 22.74 -29.17
CA ARG A 14 -33.79 22.66 -28.90
C ARG A 14 -33.43 22.64 -27.41
N ALA A 15 -34.31 23.09 -26.51
CA ALA A 15 -34.07 23.13 -25.07
C ALA A 15 -34.28 21.77 -24.34
N GLN A 16 -35.10 20.86 -24.89
CA GLN A 16 -35.38 19.56 -24.24
C GLN A 16 -34.29 18.49 -24.44
N ARG A 17 -33.29 18.74 -25.29
CA ARG A 17 -32.20 17.77 -25.55
C ARG A 17 -31.01 17.91 -24.59
N GLY A 18 -30.98 18.94 -23.74
CA GLY A 18 -29.89 19.18 -22.78
C GLY A 18 -30.13 18.63 -21.37
N VAL A 19 -31.40 18.44 -20.97
CA VAL A 19 -31.76 17.99 -19.62
C VAL A 19 -31.35 16.52 -19.39
N TYR A 20 -31.58 15.64 -20.36
CA TYR A 20 -31.15 14.24 -20.29
C TYR A 20 -29.62 14.08 -20.22
N SER A 21 -28.86 14.97 -20.86
CA SER A 21 -27.39 14.93 -20.79
C SER A 21 -26.87 15.31 -19.40
N LEU A 22 -27.57 16.18 -18.69
CA LEU A 22 -27.22 16.58 -17.31
C LEU A 22 -27.52 15.47 -16.30
N GLU A 23 -28.66 14.78 -16.42
CA GLU A 23 -29.02 13.65 -15.56
C GLU A 23 -28.02 12.49 -15.73
N PHE A 24 -27.70 12.13 -16.98
CA PHE A 24 -26.70 11.10 -17.26
C PHE A 24 -25.29 11.53 -16.85
N GLY A 25 -24.94 12.80 -17.00
CA GLY A 25 -23.66 13.35 -16.55
C GLY A 25 -23.49 13.26 -15.03
N LEU A 26 -24.54 13.54 -14.26
CA LEU A 26 -24.48 13.43 -12.79
C LEU A 26 -24.33 11.97 -12.35
N VAL A 27 -25.09 11.05 -12.95
CA VAL A 27 -24.95 9.61 -12.67
C VAL A 27 -23.53 9.13 -13.00
N PHE A 28 -22.96 9.59 -14.11
CA PHE A 28 -21.59 9.27 -14.48
C PHE A 28 -20.58 9.76 -13.43
N VAL A 29 -20.71 10.99 -12.95
CA VAL A 29 -19.84 11.54 -11.90
C VAL A 29 -19.97 10.74 -10.60
N VAL A 30 -21.20 10.45 -10.16
CA VAL A 30 -21.43 9.66 -8.93
C VAL A 30 -20.87 8.24 -9.08
N PHE A 31 -21.13 7.58 -10.21
CA PHE A 31 -20.60 6.26 -10.51
C PHE A 31 -19.07 6.26 -10.49
N PHE A 32 -18.45 7.25 -11.13
CA PHE A 32 -16.99 7.38 -11.16
C PHE A 32 -16.41 7.61 -9.75
N LEU A 33 -17.06 8.42 -8.92
CA LEU A 33 -16.64 8.63 -7.53
C LEU A 33 -16.72 7.35 -6.68
N VAL A 34 -17.82 6.60 -6.81
CA VAL A 34 -17.98 5.31 -6.10
C VAL A 34 -16.94 4.31 -6.59
N PHE A 35 -16.77 4.18 -7.90
CA PHE A 35 -15.77 3.30 -8.51
C PHE A 35 -14.35 3.67 -8.09
N TYR A 36 -14.00 4.95 -8.13
CA TYR A 36 -12.72 5.49 -7.66
C TYR A 36 -12.49 5.15 -6.18
N GLY A 37 -13.52 5.34 -5.34
CA GLY A 37 -13.46 4.97 -3.92
C GLY A 37 -13.18 3.48 -3.75
N ILE A 38 -13.96 2.61 -4.40
CA ILE A 38 -13.77 1.16 -4.36
C ILE A 38 -12.35 0.79 -4.76
N LEU A 39 -11.86 1.28 -5.91
CA LEU A 39 -10.50 1.02 -6.36
C LEU A 39 -9.45 1.47 -5.34
N THR A 40 -9.60 2.67 -4.77
CA THR A 40 -8.67 3.21 -3.77
C THR A 40 -8.60 2.32 -2.54
N TYR A 41 -9.74 1.96 -1.96
CA TYR A 41 -9.78 1.09 -0.80
C TYR A 41 -9.28 -0.32 -1.12
N SER A 42 -9.61 -0.87 -2.31
CA SER A 42 -9.13 -2.18 -2.74
C SER A 42 -7.61 -2.21 -2.88
N LEU A 43 -6.99 -1.20 -3.50
CA LEU A 43 -5.53 -1.14 -3.65
C LEU A 43 -4.82 -0.97 -2.31
N VAL A 44 -5.33 -0.10 -1.42
CA VAL A 44 -4.76 0.08 -0.08
C VAL A 44 -4.83 -1.22 0.71
N PHE A 45 -5.98 -1.88 0.68
CA PHE A 45 -6.17 -3.17 1.36
C PHE A 45 -5.24 -4.25 0.78
N ALA A 46 -5.12 -4.34 -0.54
CA ALA A 46 -4.20 -5.27 -1.20
C ALA A 46 -2.74 -4.98 -0.82
N ALA A 47 -2.33 -3.70 -0.77
CA ALA A 47 -1.00 -3.29 -0.34
C ALA A 47 -0.73 -3.69 1.12
N GLN A 48 -1.68 -3.45 2.04
CA GLN A 48 -1.57 -3.88 3.44
C GLN A 48 -1.42 -5.39 3.56
N HIS A 49 -2.22 -6.15 2.82
CA HIS A 49 -2.15 -7.60 2.83
C HIS A 49 -0.80 -8.10 2.30
N SER A 50 -0.33 -7.55 1.18
CA SER A 50 0.97 -7.89 0.60
C SER A 50 2.14 -7.58 1.54
N ILE A 51 2.15 -6.41 2.19
CA ILE A 51 3.17 -6.00 3.17
C ILE A 51 3.14 -6.92 4.41
N THR A 52 1.95 -7.33 4.85
CA THR A 52 1.78 -8.26 5.97
C THR A 52 2.30 -9.66 5.63
N LEU A 53 1.94 -10.18 4.46
CA LEU A 53 2.48 -11.43 3.95
C LEU A 53 4.00 -11.37 3.78
N ALA A 54 4.52 -10.26 3.26
CA ALA A 54 5.95 -10.01 3.11
C ALA A 54 6.69 -10.09 4.44
N ALA A 55 6.14 -9.48 5.51
CA ALA A 55 6.73 -9.58 6.84
C ALA A 55 6.72 -11.03 7.37
N GLN A 56 5.60 -11.74 7.22
CA GLN A 56 5.45 -13.12 7.70
C GLN A 56 6.36 -14.11 6.96
N ASP A 57 6.38 -14.07 5.62
CA ASP A 57 7.21 -14.97 4.83
C ASP A 57 8.69 -14.60 4.92
N GLY A 58 9.03 -13.32 5.05
CA GLY A 58 10.38 -12.88 5.39
C GLY A 58 10.84 -13.46 6.73
N ALA A 59 10.00 -13.41 7.76
CA ALA A 59 10.33 -13.96 9.08
C ALA A 59 10.42 -15.49 9.07
N ARG A 60 9.53 -16.18 8.35
CA ARG A 60 9.62 -17.63 8.13
C ARG A 60 10.90 -18.01 7.39
N LYS A 61 11.33 -17.22 6.40
CA LYS A 61 12.56 -17.50 5.65
C LYS A 61 13.81 -17.39 6.51
N VAL A 62 13.80 -16.48 7.49
CA VAL A 62 14.87 -16.38 8.50
C VAL A 62 14.95 -17.65 9.36
N LEU A 63 13.79 -18.24 9.73
CA LEU A 63 13.71 -19.48 10.53
C LEU A 63 14.04 -20.76 9.77
N GLN A 64 13.81 -20.80 8.45
CA GLN A 64 14.11 -22.00 7.65
C GLN A 64 15.62 -22.32 7.62
N TRP A 65 16.47 -21.35 7.95
CA TRP A 65 17.91 -21.54 8.05
C TRP A 65 18.31 -21.82 9.52
N GLN A 66 18.16 -23.05 10.03
CA GLN A 66 18.73 -23.52 11.32
C GLN A 66 19.13 -25.01 11.22
N ALA A 67 20.22 -25.55 11.80
CA ALA A 67 21.32 -25.04 12.63
C ALA A 67 22.67 -25.56 12.08
N GLY A 68 23.72 -24.72 12.03
CA GLY A 68 25.10 -25.17 11.68
C GLY A 68 25.94 -24.26 10.77
N THR A 69 25.36 -23.38 9.94
CA THR A 69 26.01 -22.39 9.05
C THR A 69 24.94 -21.40 8.54
N PRO A 70 25.18 -20.28 7.81
CA PRO A 70 26.21 -19.22 7.78
C PRO A 70 25.75 -18.02 8.65
N SER A 71 26.42 -16.86 8.56
CA SER A 71 26.18 -15.67 9.40
C SER A 71 24.70 -15.26 9.53
N LEU A 72 24.28 -14.77 10.71
CA LEU A 72 22.93 -14.24 10.96
C LEU A 72 22.51 -13.18 9.92
N THR A 73 23.48 -12.40 9.43
CA THR A 73 23.29 -11.42 8.35
C THR A 73 22.86 -12.06 7.04
N ALA A 74 23.39 -13.23 6.66
CA ALA A 74 22.98 -13.92 5.43
C ALA A 74 21.51 -14.38 5.51
N ARG A 75 21.07 -14.85 6.68
CA ARG A 75 19.67 -15.20 6.94
C ARG A 75 18.77 -13.98 6.87
N ALA A 76 19.21 -12.88 7.49
CA ALA A 76 18.50 -11.61 7.45
C ALA A 76 18.36 -11.07 6.01
N ASN A 77 19.40 -11.20 5.18
CA ASN A 77 19.35 -10.84 3.76
C ASN A 77 18.34 -11.71 2.99
N ALA A 78 18.34 -13.03 3.19
CA ALA A 78 17.37 -13.91 2.53
C ALA A 78 15.92 -13.61 2.94
N GLY A 79 15.67 -13.29 4.21
CA GLY A 79 14.36 -12.87 4.69
C GLY A 79 13.93 -11.53 4.09
N ARG A 80 14.84 -10.55 4.06
CA ARG A 80 14.63 -9.24 3.42
C ARG A 80 14.30 -9.39 1.93
N ASP A 81 15.07 -10.17 1.19
CA ASP A 81 14.90 -10.34 -0.26
C ASP A 81 13.56 -10.99 -0.59
N THR A 82 13.13 -11.96 0.24
CA THR A 82 11.80 -12.57 0.15
C THR A 82 10.68 -11.56 0.40
N ALA A 83 10.82 -10.74 1.46
CA ALA A 83 9.85 -9.70 1.78
C ALA A 83 9.77 -8.62 0.68
N LEU A 84 10.91 -8.21 0.12
CA LEU A 84 10.97 -7.29 -1.01
C LEU A 84 10.29 -7.85 -2.24
N ALA A 85 10.54 -9.12 -2.59
CA ALA A 85 9.93 -9.74 -3.76
C ALA A 85 8.39 -9.71 -3.69
N LEU A 86 7.83 -9.97 -2.50
CA LEU A 86 6.39 -9.94 -2.27
C LEU A 86 5.80 -8.52 -2.33
N ALA A 87 6.54 -7.51 -1.89
CA ALA A 87 6.09 -6.11 -1.90
C ALA A 87 6.52 -5.32 -3.16
N ASN A 88 7.30 -5.92 -4.07
CA ASN A 88 7.89 -5.23 -5.21
C ASN A 88 6.85 -4.57 -6.13
N TRP A 89 5.68 -5.20 -6.30
CA TRP A 89 4.61 -4.64 -7.12
C TRP A 89 4.14 -3.26 -6.62
N VAL A 90 4.14 -3.04 -5.29
CA VAL A 90 3.82 -1.74 -4.68
C VAL A 90 4.86 -0.71 -5.09
N SER A 91 6.14 -1.08 -5.09
CA SER A 91 7.22 -0.21 -5.52
C SER A 91 7.15 0.14 -7.00
N THR A 92 6.81 -0.82 -7.85
CA THR A 92 6.65 -0.61 -9.29
C THR A 92 5.47 0.31 -9.59
N MET A 93 4.34 0.11 -8.91
CA MET A 93 3.13 0.88 -9.15
C MET A 93 3.24 2.32 -8.65
N SER A 94 3.92 2.53 -7.52
CA SER A 94 4.08 3.85 -6.91
C SER A 94 5.33 4.61 -7.33
N SER A 95 6.26 3.97 -8.03
CA SER A 95 7.61 4.49 -8.30
C SER A 95 8.39 4.87 -7.02
N ALA A 96 8.03 4.31 -5.87
CA ALA A 96 8.66 4.59 -4.59
C ALA A 96 9.10 3.30 -3.88
N PRO A 97 10.29 3.28 -3.24
CA PRO A 97 10.80 2.06 -2.64
C PRO A 97 9.98 1.64 -1.42
N VAL A 98 9.61 0.36 -1.37
CA VAL A 98 9.13 -0.27 -0.13
C VAL A 98 10.32 -0.44 0.81
N LYS A 99 10.13 -0.05 2.07
CA LYS A 99 11.17 -0.10 3.09
C LYS A 99 11.06 -1.39 3.88
N VAL A 100 12.12 -2.20 3.89
CA VAL A 100 12.17 -3.47 4.64
C VAL A 100 13.33 -3.41 5.63
N ALA A 101 13.11 -3.87 6.85
CA ALA A 101 14.16 -4.03 7.86
C ALA A 101 14.02 -5.40 8.53
N VAL A 102 15.15 -6.05 8.76
CA VAL A 102 15.28 -7.27 9.56
C VAL A 102 16.19 -6.93 10.73
N CYS A 103 15.70 -7.16 11.94
CA CYS A 103 16.25 -6.65 13.17
C CYS A 103 16.43 -7.77 14.18
N GLY A 104 17.54 -7.78 14.90
CA GLY A 104 17.78 -8.65 16.03
C GLY A 104 17.95 -7.84 17.32
N SER A 105 18.34 -8.53 18.40
CA SER A 105 18.59 -7.90 19.71
C SER A 105 19.63 -6.78 19.71
N THR A 106 20.62 -6.83 18.81
CA THR A 106 21.70 -5.84 18.71
C THR A 106 21.44 -4.74 17.69
N GLY A 107 20.27 -4.72 17.04
CA GLY A 107 19.88 -3.71 16.05
C GLY A 107 19.57 -4.29 14.67
N THR A 108 19.67 -3.45 13.64
CA THR A 108 19.37 -3.82 12.25
C THR A 108 20.40 -4.80 11.71
N LEU A 109 19.96 -6.00 11.35
CA LEU A 109 20.79 -7.03 10.72
C LEU A 109 20.84 -6.85 9.19
N SER A 110 19.73 -6.42 8.60
CA SER A 110 19.62 -6.15 7.18
C SER A 110 18.50 -5.15 6.91
N SER A 111 18.67 -4.28 5.92
CA SER A 111 17.64 -3.31 5.52
C SER A 111 17.67 -3.06 4.02
N ALA A 112 16.53 -2.66 3.47
CA ALA A 112 16.38 -2.16 2.10
C ALA A 112 15.44 -0.94 2.09
N GLY A 113 15.64 -0.04 1.13
CA GLY A 113 14.84 1.19 1.00
C GLY A 113 14.94 2.14 2.19
N GLY A 114 15.95 1.97 3.07
CA GLY A 114 16.06 2.72 4.32
C GLY A 114 15.01 2.32 5.37
N GLY A 115 14.58 1.06 5.38
CA GLY A 115 13.73 0.52 6.44
C GLY A 115 14.39 0.60 7.81
N ALA A 116 13.59 0.92 8.82
CA ALA A 116 14.00 0.96 10.21
C ALA A 116 13.27 -0.12 11.02
N CYS A 117 13.91 -0.57 12.10
CA CYS A 117 13.30 -1.44 13.08
C CYS A 117 12.18 -0.69 13.83
N SER A 118 11.28 -1.45 14.47
CA SER A 118 10.22 -0.88 15.29
C SER A 118 10.72 -0.12 16.53
N GLY A 119 11.97 -0.35 16.93
CA GLY A 119 12.54 0.18 18.18
C GLY A 119 12.15 -0.61 19.43
N MET A 120 11.45 -1.75 19.27
CA MET A 120 11.14 -2.64 20.39
C MET A 120 12.39 -3.37 20.87
N THR A 121 12.44 -3.68 22.16
CA THR A 121 13.51 -4.49 22.75
C THR A 121 13.30 -5.96 22.39
N LEU A 122 14.16 -6.51 21.54
CA LEU A 122 14.13 -7.91 21.13
C LEU A 122 15.00 -8.77 22.05
N ALA A 123 14.51 -9.97 22.38
CA ALA A 123 15.32 -10.98 23.06
C ALA A 123 16.51 -11.44 22.18
N LYS A 124 17.58 -12.01 22.79
CA LYS A 124 18.79 -12.45 22.06
C LYS A 124 18.48 -13.37 20.88
N ASP A 125 17.48 -14.22 21.03
CA ASP A 125 17.04 -15.19 20.03
C ASP A 125 15.81 -14.74 19.25
N GLN A 126 15.42 -13.46 19.35
CA GLN A 126 14.29 -12.92 18.62
C GLN A 126 14.77 -12.15 17.39
N ILE A 127 14.09 -12.37 16.27
CA ILE A 127 14.25 -11.57 15.06
C ILE A 127 12.90 -10.94 14.70
N GLU A 128 12.93 -9.65 14.37
CA GLU A 128 11.80 -8.90 13.81
C GLU A 128 12.04 -8.63 12.32
N VAL A 129 10.99 -8.76 11.53
CA VAL A 129 10.93 -8.29 10.15
C VAL A 129 9.86 -7.21 10.07
N THR A 130 10.26 -6.01 9.69
CA THR A 130 9.38 -4.86 9.50
C THR A 130 9.34 -4.49 8.03
N VAL A 131 8.14 -4.29 7.49
CA VAL A 131 7.92 -3.80 6.13
C VAL A 131 7.05 -2.55 6.23
N SER A 132 7.52 -1.44 5.66
CA SER A 132 6.84 -0.15 5.72
C SER A 132 6.83 0.56 4.36
N TYR A 133 5.77 1.31 4.11
CA TYR A 133 5.54 2.00 2.85
C TYR A 133 4.78 3.32 3.09
N ALA A 134 5.33 4.43 2.61
CA ALA A 134 4.78 5.77 2.81
C ALA A 134 3.68 6.08 1.78
N TYR A 135 2.50 5.47 1.96
CA TYR A 135 1.36 5.64 1.05
C TYR A 135 0.91 7.09 0.88
N GLY A 136 0.95 7.89 1.94
CA GLY A 136 0.56 9.30 1.87
C GLY A 136 1.47 10.16 1.01
N ALA A 137 2.77 9.84 0.95
CA ALA A 137 3.74 10.52 0.08
C ALA A 137 3.72 9.97 -1.35
N HIS A 138 3.36 8.70 -1.51
CA HIS A 138 3.36 7.99 -2.79
C HIS A 138 2.05 7.19 -2.92
N PRO A 139 0.93 7.82 -3.31
CA PRO A 139 -0.32 7.11 -3.50
C PRO A 139 -0.25 6.20 -4.73
N LEU A 140 -0.85 5.01 -4.64
CA LEU A 140 -0.92 4.05 -5.75
C LEU A 140 -1.89 4.49 -6.87
N ILE A 141 -2.81 5.39 -6.54
CA ILE A 141 -3.80 5.94 -7.47
C ILE A 141 -3.52 7.43 -7.65
N PRO A 142 -3.61 7.96 -8.89
CA PRO A 142 -3.48 9.38 -9.13
C PRO A 142 -4.42 10.19 -8.23
N ALA A 143 -3.82 10.99 -7.35
CA ALA A 143 -4.54 11.82 -6.41
C ALA A 143 -5.14 13.04 -7.13
N PHE A 144 -6.45 13.25 -6.94
CA PHE A 144 -7.04 14.56 -7.20
C PHE A 144 -6.83 15.44 -5.95
N PRO A 145 -6.31 16.68 -6.09
CA PRO A 145 -5.90 17.51 -4.96
C PRO A 145 -6.96 17.63 -3.85
N PHE A 146 -8.22 17.79 -4.23
CA PHE A 146 -9.32 17.95 -3.27
C PHE A 146 -9.83 16.65 -2.66
N LEU A 147 -9.63 15.51 -3.33
CA LEU A 147 -10.17 14.21 -2.92
C LEU A 147 -9.18 13.45 -2.03
N GLN A 148 -7.88 13.68 -2.23
CA GLN A 148 -6.82 13.02 -1.46
C GLN A 148 -6.80 13.46 -0.01
N ASP A 149 -6.78 14.78 0.27
CA ASP A 149 -6.77 15.30 1.65
C ASP A 149 -8.00 14.87 2.46
N ALA A 150 -9.14 14.69 1.78
CA ALA A 150 -10.37 14.23 2.41
C ALA A 150 -10.35 12.73 2.74
N LEU A 151 -9.66 11.91 1.94
CA LEU A 151 -9.62 10.45 2.09
C LEU A 151 -8.43 9.97 2.93
N MET A 152 -7.24 10.54 2.74
CA MET A 152 -6.02 10.13 3.42
C MET A 152 -5.02 11.30 3.58
N SER A 153 -4.53 11.48 4.81
CA SER A 153 -3.43 12.41 5.08
C SER A 153 -2.13 11.97 4.35
N ALA A 154 -1.35 12.96 3.90
CA ALA A 154 -0.01 12.77 3.33
C ALA A 154 0.97 12.05 4.28
N SER A 155 0.68 12.01 5.58
CA SER A 155 1.47 11.31 6.60
C SER A 155 1.11 9.83 6.78
N SER A 156 0.22 9.27 5.95
CA SER A 156 -0.20 7.87 6.07
C SER A 156 0.94 6.90 5.69
N VAL A 157 1.29 6.00 6.61
CA VAL A 157 2.30 4.96 6.42
C VAL A 157 1.65 3.61 6.66
N LEU A 158 1.78 2.71 5.69
CA LEU A 158 1.38 1.31 5.80
C LEU A 158 2.57 0.56 6.37
N SER A 159 2.40 -0.09 7.52
CA SER A 159 3.46 -0.83 8.19
C SER A 159 2.94 -2.18 8.66
N ALA A 160 3.72 -3.24 8.44
CA ALA A 160 3.51 -4.55 9.02
C ALA A 160 4.79 -5.06 9.65
N ARG A 161 4.62 -5.91 10.67
CA ARG A 161 5.72 -6.51 11.43
C ARG A 161 5.44 -7.97 11.73
N ALA A 162 6.49 -8.77 11.73
CA ALA A 162 6.45 -10.16 12.13
C ALA A 162 7.69 -10.48 12.97
N THR A 163 7.50 -11.12 14.12
CA THR A 163 8.59 -11.51 15.03
C THR A 163 8.66 -13.02 15.12
N VAL A 164 9.88 -13.56 15.12
CA VAL A 164 10.16 -15.00 15.20
C VAL A 164 11.22 -15.27 16.26
N TYR A 165 11.10 -16.41 16.93
CA TYR A 165 12.09 -16.89 17.90
C TYR A 165 12.96 -17.97 17.24
N LEU A 166 14.26 -17.73 17.22
CA LEU A 166 15.29 -18.67 16.85
C LEU A 166 15.39 -19.67 18.01
N GLY A 167 14.60 -20.74 18.00
CA GLY A 167 14.65 -21.73 19.07
C GLY A 167 16.06 -22.29 19.27
N ASN A 168 16.81 -21.76 20.23
CA ASN A 168 18.05 -22.29 20.76
C ASN A 168 18.11 -21.93 22.25
N THR A 169 18.26 -22.95 23.08
CA THR A 169 18.44 -22.97 24.56
C THR A 169 17.25 -22.60 25.44
N MET A 170 16.20 -23.44 25.40
CA MET A 170 15.66 -23.99 26.64
C MET A 170 16.21 -25.41 26.74
N ASP A 171 17.42 -25.55 27.27
CA ASP A 171 17.96 -26.75 27.93
C ASP A 171 19.44 -26.49 28.27
N GLY A 172 19.71 -26.31 29.57
CA GLY A 172 21.07 -26.35 30.12
C GLY A 172 21.65 -25.02 30.60
N ASP A 173 21.19 -24.53 31.75
CA ASP A 173 22.03 -24.67 32.94
C ASP A 173 21.21 -24.56 34.24
N THR A 174 21.68 -25.36 35.20
CA THR A 174 21.24 -25.59 36.58
C THR A 174 21.02 -24.36 37.43
#